data_AF-A0A2P4Y4B8-F1
#
_entry.id   AF-A0A2P4Y4B8-F1
#
_cell.length_a   1.000
_cell.length_b   1.000
_cell.length_c   1.000
_cell.angle_alpha   90.00
_cell.angle_beta   90.00
_cell.angle_gamma   90.00
#
_symmetry.space_group_name_H-M   'P 1'
#
loop_
_entity.id
_entity.type
_entity.pdbx_description
1 polymer ?
#
loop_
_entity_poly.entity_id
_entity_poly.type
_entity_poly.pdbx_seq_one_letter_code
_entity_poly.pdbx_strand_id
1 'polypeptide(L)'
;MEAERGVSSQERDSSGRLVRPFMQTALKYSRYTVDDPRTAAKTAYADECMGKKVFYGANQPSDGSSRGDVNGTLVIDVGDWDSHVLVSMVMAIVAEEVSGYKVSLNYGGPTAEITMRMSSARTGICTPVHLNVEAWPSSTMSKLRVYFNESYIVGGIGYFGGTGLYTTRKFVLDAAAATPPYFPGFWMHYKLSDDLINQLSVVPFKASKYYPPASTYCADGIMGCLDHCEKSEACTLREDKGKVCLVIAMMYPGYDRAYFQAVVSNIGIPAYFCFIGYDGVNKYASDAAASGTPVIFIHWEPDMFHVTHKGLFDRIFLPRSDPERVKLSTADYGENGYGNKTNNPVDVDYPIVQPIKVAASIVKNLPAGSHFSKLAISDTEINDLLSKYNIAMGDNKPAPYFQAACNWVKANYDVWSEWMDRLPLCTLETHIVSRVTGCDNDSSVREISFVWKKPNPGDTTLPYECDG
;
A
#
# COMPACT_ATOMS: atom_id res chain seq x y z
N MET A 1 -21.45 19.11 2.07
CA MET A 1 -21.97 17.95 1.31
C MET A 1 -23.39 18.18 0.77
N GLU A 2 -24.45 18.23 1.59
CA GLU A 2 -25.84 18.42 1.10
C GLU A 2 -26.01 19.70 0.27
N ALA A 3 -25.61 20.85 0.83
CA ALA A 3 -25.71 22.16 0.17
C ALA A 3 -24.92 22.22 -1.14
N GLU A 4 -23.71 21.64 -1.16
CA GLU A 4 -22.85 21.61 -2.36
C GLU A 4 -23.45 20.75 -3.48
N ARG A 5 -24.23 19.72 -3.11
CA ARG A 5 -24.80 18.74 -4.05
C ARG A 5 -26.26 19.04 -4.41
N GLY A 6 -26.90 19.99 -3.73
CA GLY A 6 -28.31 20.30 -3.94
C GLY A 6 -29.26 19.13 -3.63
N VAL A 7 -28.89 18.28 -2.67
CA VAL A 7 -29.65 17.08 -2.28
C VAL A 7 -29.90 17.04 -0.76
N SER A 8 -30.88 16.24 -0.35
CA SER A 8 -31.17 15.98 1.07
C SER A 8 -30.70 14.59 1.50
N SER A 9 -30.06 14.51 2.66
CA SER A 9 -29.76 13.27 3.38
C SER A 9 -31.00 12.60 3.95
N GLN A 10 -32.09 13.36 4.12
CA GLN A 10 -33.36 12.91 4.69
C GLN A 10 -34.38 12.49 3.62
N GLU A 11 -34.02 12.58 2.33
CA GLU A 11 -34.87 12.12 1.25
C GLU A 11 -35.11 10.61 1.36
N ARG A 12 -36.38 10.18 1.27
CA ARG A 12 -36.78 8.77 1.38
C ARG A 12 -37.38 8.24 0.08
N ASP A 13 -37.13 6.97 -0.22
CA ASP A 13 -37.73 6.24 -1.34
C ASP A 13 -39.17 5.78 -1.00
N SER A 14 -39.84 5.13 -1.96
CA SER A 14 -41.22 4.63 -1.78
C SER A 14 -41.35 3.53 -0.72
N SER A 15 -40.23 2.91 -0.32
CA SER A 15 -40.16 1.93 0.77
C SER A 15 -39.73 2.57 2.09
N GLY A 16 -39.70 3.90 2.16
CA GLY A 16 -39.33 4.63 3.36
C GLY A 16 -37.83 4.65 3.65
N ARG A 17 -36.95 4.12 2.80
CA ARG A 17 -35.50 4.12 3.06
C ARG A 17 -34.85 5.43 2.66
N LEU A 18 -33.77 5.80 3.33
CA LEU A 18 -32.94 6.92 2.89
C LEU A 18 -32.41 6.67 1.46
N VAL A 19 -32.60 7.66 0.59
CA VAL A 19 -32.04 7.63 -0.77
C VAL A 19 -30.52 7.69 -0.73
N ARG A 20 -29.96 8.40 0.26
CA ARG A 20 -28.51 8.61 0.47
C ARG A 20 -28.13 8.24 1.92
N PRO A 21 -28.18 6.95 2.29
CA PRO A 21 -28.06 6.52 3.69
C PRO A 21 -26.69 6.81 4.32
N PHE A 22 -25.66 7.08 3.51
CA PHE A 22 -24.31 7.37 3.98
C PHE A 22 -23.99 8.87 3.99
N MET A 23 -24.89 9.72 3.51
CA MET A 23 -24.74 11.18 3.57
C MET A 23 -25.20 11.68 4.95
N GLN A 24 -24.58 11.18 6.01
CA GLN A 24 -24.92 11.48 7.39
C GLN A 24 -23.70 12.01 8.15
N THR A 25 -23.93 12.59 9.33
CA THR A 25 -22.83 12.84 10.26
C THR A 25 -22.21 11.52 10.70
N ALA A 26 -20.92 11.52 11.04
CA ALA A 26 -20.21 10.36 11.58
C ALA A 26 -21.02 9.67 12.69
N LEU A 27 -21.05 8.34 12.64
CA LEU A 27 -21.74 7.52 13.64
C LEU A 27 -21.10 7.73 15.02
N LYS A 28 -21.92 8.05 16.02
CA LYS A 28 -21.49 8.23 17.42
C LYS A 28 -21.33 6.91 18.19
N TYR A 29 -22.07 5.90 17.77
CA TYR A 29 -22.11 4.60 18.42
C TYR A 29 -21.60 3.54 17.44
N SER A 30 -20.96 2.50 17.96
CA SER A 30 -20.57 1.35 17.16
C SER A 30 -21.77 0.48 16.83
N ARG A 31 -21.89 0.06 15.57
CA ARG A 31 -22.88 -0.90 15.08
C ARG A 31 -22.36 -2.32 15.06
N TYR A 32 -21.06 -2.50 14.84
CA TYR A 32 -20.44 -3.81 14.66
C TYR A 32 -19.21 -3.97 15.54
N THR A 33 -18.96 -5.22 15.93
CA THR A 33 -17.75 -5.67 16.64
C THR A 33 -17.10 -6.80 15.86
N VAL A 34 -15.79 -6.99 16.07
CA VAL A 34 -15.08 -8.17 15.57
C VAL A 34 -14.73 -9.07 16.75
N ASP A 35 -15.44 -10.19 16.85
CA ASP A 35 -15.24 -11.17 17.91
C ASP A 35 -14.05 -12.08 17.55
N ASP A 36 -12.83 -11.60 17.80
CA ASP A 36 -11.58 -12.33 17.57
C ASP A 36 -10.90 -12.74 18.89
N PRO A 37 -10.81 -14.06 19.19
CA PRO A 37 -10.13 -14.54 20.39
C PRO A 37 -8.67 -14.08 20.53
N ARG A 38 -8.00 -13.79 19.41
CA ARG A 38 -6.60 -13.33 19.40
C ARG A 38 -6.50 -11.89 19.89
N THR A 39 -7.39 -11.00 19.45
CA THR A 39 -7.41 -9.60 19.93
C THR A 39 -7.95 -9.48 21.35
N ALA A 40 -8.74 -10.46 21.81
CA ALA A 40 -9.18 -10.59 23.19
C ALA A 40 -8.09 -11.14 24.15
N ALA A 41 -7.02 -11.73 23.62
CA ALA A 41 -5.95 -12.31 24.44
C ALA A 41 -5.16 -11.22 25.15
N LYS A 42 -4.95 -11.36 26.47
CA LYS A 42 -4.20 -10.39 27.29
C LYS A 42 -2.74 -10.20 26.85
N THR A 43 -2.19 -11.17 26.12
CA THR A 43 -0.82 -11.13 25.60
C THR A 43 -0.71 -10.42 24.25
N ALA A 44 -1.82 -10.24 23.53
CA ALA A 44 -1.80 -9.53 22.26
C ALA A 44 -1.44 -8.06 22.48
N TYR A 45 -0.53 -7.55 21.65
CA TYR A 45 0.04 -6.20 21.68
C TYR A 45 0.70 -5.78 23.00
N ALA A 46 1.03 -6.75 23.86
CA ALA A 46 1.90 -6.50 25.01
C ALA A 46 3.29 -6.06 24.54
N ASP A 47 4.01 -5.31 25.37
CA ASP A 47 5.34 -4.76 25.01
C ASP A 47 6.32 -5.87 24.57
N GLU A 48 6.26 -7.03 25.22
CA GLU A 48 7.03 -8.23 24.88
C GLU A 48 6.73 -8.74 23.47
N CYS A 49 5.49 -8.60 23.01
CA CYS A 49 5.03 -9.00 21.69
C CYS A 49 5.30 -7.94 20.61
N MET A 50 5.24 -6.66 20.98
CA MET A 50 5.37 -5.52 20.07
C MET A 50 6.84 -5.20 19.75
N GLY A 51 7.74 -5.35 20.72
CA GLY A 51 9.11 -4.84 20.59
C GLY A 51 9.10 -3.34 20.26
N LYS A 52 9.63 -2.96 19.10
CA LYS A 52 9.65 -1.56 18.61
C LYS A 52 8.47 -1.20 17.69
N LYS A 53 7.52 -2.11 17.47
CA LYS A 53 6.36 -1.87 16.60
C LYS A 53 5.40 -0.88 17.25
N VAL A 54 4.61 -0.20 16.42
CA VAL A 54 3.68 0.83 16.86
C VAL A 54 2.25 0.33 16.68
N PHE A 55 1.41 0.52 17.69
CA PHE A 55 0.00 0.15 17.64
C PHE A 55 -0.83 1.23 18.31
N TYR A 56 -1.94 1.59 17.66
CA TYR A 56 -2.94 2.50 18.20
C TYR A 56 -4.28 1.79 18.29
N GLY A 57 -4.76 1.57 19.51
CA GLY A 57 -6.10 1.01 19.75
C GLY A 57 -7.18 2.08 19.63
N ALA A 58 -8.42 1.66 19.45
CA ALA A 58 -9.55 2.57 19.39
C ALA A 58 -9.66 3.38 20.69
N ASN A 59 -10.03 4.67 20.61
CA ASN A 59 -10.13 5.58 21.76
C ASN A 59 -8.82 5.71 22.57
N GLN A 60 -7.66 5.47 21.97
CA GLN A 60 -6.39 5.75 22.63
C GLN A 60 -6.33 7.22 23.09
N PRO A 61 -6.00 7.49 24.37
CA PRO A 61 -5.83 8.84 24.88
C PRO A 61 -4.70 9.59 24.16
N SER A 62 -4.89 10.89 23.93
CA SER A 62 -3.89 11.74 23.29
C SER A 62 -2.59 11.89 24.09
N ASP A 63 -2.63 11.64 25.39
CA ASP A 63 -1.46 11.65 26.28
C ASP A 63 -0.67 10.33 26.26
N GLY A 64 -1.15 9.31 25.54
CA GLY A 64 -0.51 8.00 25.44
C GLY A 64 -0.56 7.17 26.73
N SER A 65 -1.40 7.55 27.70
CA SER A 65 -1.54 6.85 28.99
C SER A 65 -2.04 5.40 28.87
N SER A 66 -2.65 5.05 27.74
CA SER A 66 -3.12 3.72 27.40
C SER A 66 -2.90 3.45 25.91
N ARG A 67 -2.91 2.17 25.52
CA ARG A 67 -2.91 1.74 24.11
C ARG A 67 -4.30 1.85 23.46
N GLY A 68 -5.35 2.13 24.23
CA GLY A 68 -6.73 2.13 23.76
C GLY A 68 -7.39 0.75 23.77
N ASP A 69 -8.62 0.69 23.27
CA ASP A 69 -9.43 -0.52 23.13
C ASP A 69 -8.90 -1.38 21.96
N VAL A 70 -8.81 -2.69 22.17
CA VAL A 70 -8.37 -3.64 21.14
C VAL A 70 -9.44 -4.71 20.89
N ASN A 71 -9.93 -5.34 21.95
CA ASN A 71 -10.96 -6.37 21.87
C ASN A 71 -12.24 -5.80 21.25
N GLY A 72 -12.81 -6.51 20.27
CA GLY A 72 -14.01 -6.09 19.55
C GLY A 72 -13.76 -5.06 18.44
N THR A 73 -12.53 -4.56 18.26
CA THR A 73 -12.19 -3.58 17.21
C THR A 73 -11.81 -4.25 15.89
N LEU A 74 -12.01 -3.52 14.79
CA LEU A 74 -11.44 -3.89 13.49
C LEU A 74 -9.98 -3.42 13.42
N VAL A 75 -9.03 -4.35 13.42
CA VAL A 75 -7.59 -4.04 13.33
C VAL A 75 -7.12 -3.99 11.87
N ILE A 76 -6.66 -2.83 11.43
CA ILE A 76 -6.05 -2.62 10.11
C ILE A 76 -4.53 -2.66 10.26
N ASP A 77 -3.89 -3.47 9.42
CA ASP A 77 -2.44 -3.55 9.26
C ASP A 77 -1.96 -2.43 8.34
N VAL A 78 -1.04 -1.59 8.80
CA VAL A 78 -0.58 -0.38 8.11
C VAL A 78 0.92 -0.49 7.81
N GLY A 79 1.29 -0.35 6.53
CA GLY A 79 2.66 -0.36 6.05
C GLY A 79 3.43 0.93 6.38
N ASP A 80 4.68 0.99 5.92
CA ASP A 80 5.62 2.10 6.15
C ASP A 80 5.87 2.96 4.89
N TRP A 81 5.01 2.83 3.86
CA TRP A 81 5.04 3.67 2.66
C TRP A 81 3.72 4.43 2.46
N ASP A 82 3.79 5.58 1.80
CA ASP A 82 2.74 6.61 1.82
C ASP A 82 1.39 6.15 1.28
N SER A 83 1.37 5.43 0.15
CA SER A 83 0.12 4.91 -0.42
C SER A 83 -0.60 3.99 0.54
N HIS A 84 0.15 3.12 1.24
CA HIS A 84 -0.42 2.14 2.17
C HIS A 84 -1.07 2.85 3.35
N VAL A 85 -0.35 3.81 3.94
CA VAL A 85 -0.86 4.58 5.07
C VAL A 85 -2.11 5.35 4.65
N LEU A 86 -2.11 6.03 3.49
CA LEU A 86 -3.24 6.83 3.02
C LEU A 86 -4.49 5.98 2.75
N VAL A 87 -4.35 4.86 2.04
CA VAL A 87 -5.47 3.96 1.75
C VAL A 87 -5.98 3.31 3.04
N SER A 88 -5.08 2.95 3.96
CA SER A 88 -5.46 2.43 5.28
C SER A 88 -6.24 3.46 6.10
N MET A 89 -5.87 4.75 6.04
CA MET A 89 -6.62 5.82 6.71
C MET A 89 -8.00 6.03 6.08
N VAL A 90 -8.12 5.96 4.74
CA VAL A 90 -9.43 6.03 4.07
C VAL A 90 -10.33 4.88 4.55
N MET A 91 -9.80 3.66 4.56
CA MET A 91 -10.50 2.47 5.06
C MET A 91 -10.89 2.63 6.54
N ALA A 92 -9.98 3.12 7.38
CA ALA A 92 -10.26 3.37 8.81
C ALA A 92 -11.42 4.35 9.00
N ILE A 93 -11.39 5.50 8.31
CA ILE A 93 -12.43 6.54 8.41
C ILE A 93 -13.79 5.99 7.96
N VAL A 94 -13.85 5.26 6.84
CA VAL A 94 -15.12 4.71 6.34
C VAL A 94 -15.63 3.57 7.22
N ALA A 95 -14.76 2.73 7.77
CA ALA A 95 -15.15 1.71 8.74
C ALA A 95 -15.71 2.33 10.03
N GLU A 96 -15.07 3.38 10.54
CA GLU A 96 -15.42 3.98 11.82
C GLU A 96 -16.63 4.91 11.72
N GLU A 97 -16.56 5.90 10.84
CA GLU A 97 -17.54 6.98 10.78
C GLU A 97 -18.82 6.57 10.02
N VAL A 98 -18.74 5.61 9.09
CA VAL A 98 -19.86 5.24 8.22
C VAL A 98 -20.39 3.84 8.53
N SER A 99 -19.51 2.84 8.65
CA SER A 99 -19.93 1.46 8.90
C SER A 99 -20.30 1.23 10.36
N GLY A 100 -19.61 1.91 11.28
CA GLY A 100 -19.82 1.80 12.73
C GLY A 100 -18.98 0.70 13.38
N TYR A 101 -17.78 0.42 12.88
CA TYR A 101 -16.78 -0.34 13.64
C TYR A 101 -15.98 0.61 14.53
N LYS A 102 -15.44 0.12 15.65
CA LYS A 102 -14.25 0.76 16.24
C LYS A 102 -13.01 0.27 15.51
N VAL A 103 -12.07 1.15 15.20
CA VAL A 103 -10.87 0.78 14.42
C VAL A 103 -9.61 0.89 15.27
N SER A 104 -8.73 -0.10 15.14
CA SER A 104 -7.37 -0.08 15.67
C SER A 104 -6.36 -0.20 14.53
N LEU A 105 -5.17 0.36 14.70
CA LEU A 105 -4.14 0.45 13.68
C LEU A 105 -2.85 -0.22 14.17
N ASN A 106 -2.41 -1.24 13.45
CA ASN A 106 -1.11 -1.89 13.67
C ASN A 106 -0.11 -1.36 12.63
N TYR A 107 0.83 -0.52 13.07
CA TYR A 107 1.84 0.06 12.19
C TYR A 107 3.11 -0.79 12.13
N GLY A 108 3.53 -1.05 10.90
CA GLY A 108 4.77 -1.72 10.58
C GLY A 108 4.69 -3.24 10.67
N GLY A 109 5.71 -3.87 10.08
CA GLY A 109 5.84 -5.32 10.01
C GLY A 109 6.23 -5.74 8.59
N PRO A 110 7.09 -6.76 8.43
CA PRO A 110 7.51 -7.20 7.11
C PRO A 110 6.31 -7.56 6.21
N THR A 111 6.34 -7.15 4.95
CA THR A 111 5.33 -7.50 3.93
C THR A 111 5.16 -9.01 3.80
N ALA A 112 6.24 -9.77 4.01
CA ALA A 112 6.24 -11.23 4.02
C ALA A 112 5.44 -11.86 5.17
N GLU A 113 5.12 -11.12 6.23
CA GLU A 113 4.43 -11.60 7.43
C GLU A 113 2.97 -11.15 7.51
N ILE A 114 2.43 -10.47 6.49
CA ILE A 114 1.05 -9.95 6.49
C ILE A 114 0.05 -11.05 6.86
N THR A 115 0.09 -12.20 6.17
CA THR A 115 -0.84 -13.31 6.42
C THR A 115 -0.52 -14.08 7.70
N MET A 116 0.74 -14.04 8.14
CA MET A 116 1.13 -14.59 9.45
C MET A 116 0.46 -13.80 10.58
N ARG A 117 0.42 -12.45 10.49
CA ARG A 117 -0.34 -11.59 11.42
C ARG A 117 -1.85 -11.84 11.35
N MET A 118 -2.36 -12.32 10.22
CA MET A 118 -3.76 -12.74 10.09
C MET A 118 -4.04 -14.17 10.57
N SER A 119 -3.02 -14.93 10.98
CA SER A 119 -3.18 -16.32 11.46
C SER A 119 -3.21 -16.42 12.99
N SER A 120 -3.51 -17.60 13.52
CA SER A 120 -3.35 -17.95 14.94
C SER A 120 -1.91 -18.35 15.31
N ALA A 121 -0.94 -18.12 14.43
CA ALA A 121 0.45 -18.52 14.62
C ALA A 121 1.43 -17.33 14.67
N ARG A 122 2.53 -17.51 15.42
CA ARG A 122 3.69 -16.60 15.47
C ARG A 122 3.28 -15.13 15.67
N THR A 123 3.51 -14.26 14.69
CA THR A 123 3.18 -12.85 14.79
C THR A 123 1.68 -12.60 14.89
N GLY A 124 0.83 -13.52 14.43
CA GLY A 124 -0.62 -13.42 14.62
C GLY A 124 -1.10 -13.72 16.04
N ILE A 125 -0.24 -14.26 16.91
CA ILE A 125 -0.48 -14.35 18.36
C ILE A 125 -0.17 -13.02 19.03
N CYS A 126 0.89 -12.34 18.58
CA CYS A 126 1.39 -11.12 19.21
C CYS A 126 0.73 -9.85 18.67
N THR A 127 0.57 -9.75 17.36
CA THR A 127 0.04 -8.57 16.66
C THR A 127 -1.00 -9.05 15.64
N PRO A 128 -2.13 -9.65 16.08
CA PRO A 128 -3.18 -10.09 15.17
C PRO A 128 -3.67 -8.92 14.30
N VAL A 129 -4.08 -9.17 13.06
CA VAL A 129 -4.71 -8.13 12.21
C VAL A 129 -5.85 -8.73 11.41
N HIS A 130 -6.80 -7.89 10.99
CA HIS A 130 -7.97 -8.32 10.22
C HIS A 130 -7.86 -8.01 8.74
N LEU A 131 -7.22 -6.90 8.37
CA LEU A 131 -7.13 -6.42 6.99
C LEU A 131 -5.76 -5.81 6.71
N ASN A 132 -5.20 -6.12 5.55
CA ASN A 132 -4.16 -5.33 4.90
C ASN A 132 -4.69 -4.90 3.53
N VAL A 133 -4.68 -3.59 3.26
CA VAL A 133 -5.27 -2.99 2.05
C VAL A 133 -4.35 -3.05 0.83
N GLU A 134 -3.05 -3.24 1.03
CA GLU A 134 -2.05 -3.13 -0.02
C GLU A 134 -0.89 -4.10 0.24
N ALA A 135 -1.05 -5.33 -0.24
CA ALA A 135 0.01 -6.33 -0.28
C ALA A 135 0.49 -6.51 -1.73
N TRP A 136 1.79 -6.35 -1.96
CA TRP A 136 2.39 -6.47 -3.28
C TRP A 136 2.67 -7.94 -3.62
N PRO A 137 1.92 -8.56 -4.56
CA PRO A 137 1.89 -10.00 -4.74
C PRO A 137 3.08 -10.58 -5.52
N SER A 138 4.05 -9.79 -5.94
CA SER A 138 5.14 -10.23 -6.82
C SER A 138 6.04 -11.28 -6.14
N SER A 139 7.14 -10.87 -5.52
CA SER A 139 8.12 -11.76 -4.88
C SER A 139 7.65 -12.32 -3.52
N THR A 140 6.51 -11.84 -2.99
CA THR A 140 6.03 -12.19 -1.65
C THR A 140 4.95 -13.27 -1.63
N MET A 141 4.31 -13.59 -2.76
CA MET A 141 3.11 -14.45 -2.79
C MET A 141 3.33 -15.85 -2.20
N SER A 142 4.49 -16.47 -2.45
CA SER A 142 4.80 -17.80 -1.89
C SER A 142 4.83 -17.77 -0.36
N LYS A 143 5.32 -16.69 0.25
CA LYS A 143 5.33 -16.48 1.71
C LYS A 143 3.92 -16.19 2.23
N LEU A 144 3.15 -15.36 1.51
CA LEU A 144 1.77 -15.04 1.89
C LEU A 144 0.88 -16.30 1.93
N ARG A 145 1.02 -17.20 0.95
CA ARG A 145 0.22 -18.42 0.81
C ARG A 145 0.35 -19.40 1.97
N VAL A 146 1.40 -19.32 2.78
CA VAL A 146 1.65 -20.23 3.91
C VAL A 146 0.49 -20.19 4.93
N TYR A 147 -0.17 -19.05 5.10
CA TYR A 147 -1.21 -18.84 6.11
C TYR A 147 -2.61 -18.61 5.51
N PHE A 148 -2.85 -19.06 4.28
CA PHE A 148 -4.16 -18.92 3.59
C PHE A 148 -5.24 -19.88 4.11
N ASN A 149 -4.91 -20.78 5.04
CA ASN A 149 -5.91 -21.52 5.81
C ASN A 149 -6.72 -20.59 6.74
N GLU A 150 -6.14 -19.47 7.18
CA GLU A 150 -6.74 -18.52 8.13
C GLU A 150 -6.82 -17.09 7.56
N SER A 151 -6.44 -16.91 6.30
CA SER A 151 -6.55 -15.65 5.59
C SER A 151 -6.99 -15.90 4.14
N TYR A 152 -7.50 -14.87 3.48
CA TYR A 152 -7.92 -14.97 2.09
C TYR A 152 -7.63 -13.68 1.32
N ILE A 153 -7.41 -13.83 0.01
CA ILE A 153 -7.31 -12.70 -0.91
C ILE A 153 -8.73 -12.15 -1.10
N VAL A 154 -8.91 -10.89 -0.75
CA VAL A 154 -10.18 -10.18 -0.89
C VAL A 154 -10.40 -9.74 -2.33
N GLY A 155 -9.34 -9.31 -3.01
CA GLY A 155 -9.36 -8.77 -4.37
C GLY A 155 -8.26 -7.73 -4.56
N GLY A 156 -8.19 -7.11 -5.74
CA GLY A 156 -7.26 -6.02 -6.02
C GLY A 156 -7.68 -4.69 -5.39
N ILE A 157 -6.72 -3.81 -5.10
CA ILE A 157 -6.99 -2.49 -4.50
C ILE A 157 -7.56 -1.48 -5.49
N GLY A 158 -7.39 -1.69 -6.81
CA GLY A 158 -7.86 -0.79 -7.86
C GLY A 158 -6.72 -0.33 -8.76
N TYR A 159 -5.83 0.52 -8.24
CA TYR A 159 -4.69 1.08 -8.95
C TYR A 159 -3.63 0.02 -9.26
N PHE A 160 -2.80 0.32 -10.25
CA PHE A 160 -1.70 -0.53 -10.66
C PHE A 160 -0.37 0.14 -10.33
N GLY A 161 0.65 -0.68 -10.18
CA GLY A 161 1.97 -0.16 -9.99
C GLY A 161 3.05 -1.19 -10.22
N GLY A 162 4.28 -0.79 -9.95
CA GLY A 162 5.42 -1.66 -10.11
C GLY A 162 6.72 -0.88 -10.08
N THR A 163 7.79 -1.63 -9.88
CA THR A 163 9.14 -1.11 -9.89
C THR A 163 9.64 -0.99 -11.32
N GLY A 164 10.55 -0.07 -11.58
CA GLY A 164 11.18 0.12 -12.88
C GLY A 164 12.52 0.84 -12.78
N LEU A 165 13.21 0.91 -13.91
CA LEU A 165 14.32 1.83 -14.09
C LEU A 165 13.81 3.12 -14.73
N TYR A 166 14.27 4.25 -14.24
CA TYR A 166 13.86 5.57 -14.68
C TYR A 166 15.06 6.41 -15.08
N THR A 167 14.83 7.36 -15.97
CA THR A 167 15.79 8.37 -16.40
C THR A 167 15.13 9.75 -16.43
N THR A 168 15.91 10.82 -16.50
CA THR A 168 15.37 12.18 -16.63
C THR A 168 14.69 12.38 -18.00
N ARG A 169 13.52 13.03 -17.99
CA ARG A 169 12.76 13.40 -19.19
C ARG A 169 13.60 14.25 -20.13
N LYS A 170 14.37 15.19 -19.57
CA LYS A 170 15.29 16.04 -20.34
C LYS A 170 16.31 15.21 -21.13
N PHE A 171 16.92 14.19 -20.51
CA PHE A 171 17.87 13.33 -21.22
C PHE A 171 17.21 12.58 -22.39
N VAL A 172 15.97 12.11 -22.22
CA VAL A 172 15.21 11.47 -23.30
C VAL A 172 14.96 12.44 -24.46
N LEU A 173 14.55 13.67 -24.17
CA LEU A 173 14.27 14.69 -25.19
C LEU A 173 15.54 15.13 -25.92
N ASP A 174 16.62 15.39 -25.18
CA ASP A 174 17.91 15.81 -25.75
C ASP A 174 18.51 14.70 -26.63
N ALA A 175 18.38 13.44 -26.19
CA ALA A 175 18.85 12.26 -26.93
C ALA A 175 18.08 12.03 -28.25
N ALA A 176 16.77 12.27 -28.25
CA ALA A 176 15.94 12.19 -29.46
C ALA A 176 16.28 13.30 -30.46
N ALA A 177 16.79 14.44 -29.99
CA ALA A 177 17.24 15.56 -30.82
C ALA A 177 18.71 15.44 -31.29
N ALA A 178 19.47 14.47 -30.78
CA ALA A 178 20.86 14.26 -31.16
C ALA A 178 21.01 13.72 -32.60
N THR A 179 22.20 13.86 -33.18
CA THR A 179 22.53 13.34 -34.52
C THR A 179 23.74 12.39 -34.45
N PRO A 180 23.57 11.07 -34.66
CA PRO A 180 22.30 10.36 -34.79
C PRO A 180 21.52 10.32 -33.46
N PRO A 181 20.18 10.19 -33.51
CA PRO A 181 19.37 10.10 -32.30
C PRO A 181 19.65 8.79 -31.55
N TYR A 182 19.51 8.83 -30.23
CA TYR A 182 19.51 7.64 -29.39
C TYR A 182 18.35 7.69 -28.39
N PHE A 183 17.96 6.53 -27.85
CA PHE A 183 16.73 6.40 -27.08
C PHE A 183 17.00 5.84 -25.67
N PRO A 184 17.33 6.70 -24.69
CA PRO A 184 17.46 6.29 -23.28
C PRO A 184 16.18 5.68 -22.72
N GLY A 185 15.01 5.97 -23.31
CA GLY A 185 13.78 5.27 -22.95
C GLY A 185 13.76 3.78 -23.32
N PHE A 186 14.73 3.25 -24.07
CA PHE A 186 14.70 1.88 -24.60
C PHE A 186 16.00 1.11 -24.37
N TRP A 187 15.88 -0.06 -23.74
CA TRP A 187 17.01 -0.84 -23.22
C TRP A 187 18.12 -1.17 -24.25
N MET A 188 17.76 -1.39 -25.52
CA MET A 188 18.73 -1.83 -26.53
C MET A 188 19.87 -0.82 -26.74
N HIS A 189 19.60 0.49 -26.61
CA HIS A 189 20.61 1.52 -26.83
C HIS A 189 21.71 1.50 -25.75
N TYR A 190 21.41 1.03 -24.55
CA TYR A 190 22.38 0.86 -23.46
C TYR A 190 23.42 -0.24 -23.71
N LYS A 191 23.19 -1.09 -24.71
CA LYS A 191 24.17 -2.11 -25.15
C LYS A 191 24.95 -1.67 -26.40
N LEU A 192 24.35 -0.84 -27.23
CA LEU A 192 24.82 -0.57 -28.59
C LEU A 192 25.56 0.77 -28.73
N SER A 193 25.34 1.73 -27.83
CA SER A 193 25.88 3.09 -27.95
C SER A 193 26.94 3.39 -26.88
N ASP A 194 28.19 3.54 -27.30
CA ASP A 194 29.27 3.99 -26.43
C ASP A 194 29.02 5.41 -25.91
N ASP A 195 28.48 6.31 -26.73
CA ASP A 195 28.16 7.69 -26.34
C ASP A 195 27.11 7.75 -25.22
N LEU A 196 26.09 6.90 -25.30
CA LEU A 196 25.08 6.79 -24.26
C LEU A 196 25.70 6.27 -22.96
N ILE A 197 26.50 5.20 -23.03
CA ILE A 197 27.17 4.63 -21.86
C ILE A 197 28.10 5.66 -21.21
N ASN A 198 28.84 6.45 -22.01
CA ASN A 198 29.76 7.47 -21.52
C ASN A 198 29.04 8.61 -20.77
N GLN A 199 27.85 9.02 -21.23
CA GLN A 199 27.03 10.02 -20.54
C GLN A 199 26.52 9.56 -19.17
N LEU A 200 26.42 8.25 -18.98
CA LEU A 200 25.95 7.61 -17.74
C LEU A 200 27.10 6.96 -16.97
N SER A 201 28.33 7.39 -17.23
CA SER A 201 29.54 6.76 -16.69
C SER A 201 29.51 6.68 -15.17
N VAL A 202 29.95 5.53 -14.65
CA VAL A 202 30.13 5.32 -13.21
C VAL A 202 31.21 6.22 -12.60
N VAL A 203 32.16 6.72 -13.40
CA VAL A 203 33.28 7.54 -12.92
C VAL A 203 32.82 8.85 -12.27
N PRO A 204 32.06 9.74 -12.95
CA PRO A 204 31.53 10.95 -12.33
C PRO A 204 30.57 10.67 -11.18
N PHE A 205 29.83 9.55 -11.22
CA PHE A 205 28.95 9.15 -10.12
C PHE A 205 29.74 8.82 -8.84
N LYS A 206 30.80 8.01 -8.94
CA LYS A 206 31.65 7.66 -7.79
C LYS A 206 32.44 8.85 -7.24
N ALA A 207 32.60 9.92 -8.01
CA ALA A 207 33.18 11.19 -7.57
C ALA A 207 32.14 12.18 -7.01
N SER A 208 30.85 11.83 -7.03
CA SER A 208 29.77 12.71 -6.58
C SER A 208 29.58 12.66 -5.07
N LYS A 209 28.83 13.63 -4.52
CA LYS A 209 28.46 13.69 -3.10
C LYS A 209 27.57 12.52 -2.61
N TYR A 210 27.07 11.69 -3.52
CA TYR A 210 26.19 10.56 -3.19
C TYR A 210 26.96 9.27 -2.92
N TYR A 211 28.25 9.24 -3.22
CA TYR A 211 29.06 8.04 -3.15
C TYR A 211 30.43 8.30 -2.49
N PRO A 212 30.90 7.42 -1.58
CA PRO A 212 30.14 6.31 -0.99
C PRO A 212 29.00 6.85 -0.12
N PRO A 213 27.90 6.09 0.05
CA PRO A 213 26.83 6.48 0.95
C PRO A 213 27.32 6.48 2.42
N ALA A 214 26.66 7.27 3.27
CA ALA A 214 26.98 7.33 4.69
C ALA A 214 26.77 5.99 5.43
N SER A 215 25.82 5.18 4.95
CA SER A 215 25.50 3.86 5.49
C SER A 215 25.94 2.75 4.54
N THR A 216 26.41 1.64 5.08
CA THR A 216 26.74 0.45 4.29
C THR A 216 25.48 -0.31 3.91
N TYR A 217 24.90 0.01 2.75
CA TYR A 217 23.71 -0.68 2.23
C TYR A 217 24.02 -2.02 1.57
N CYS A 218 25.15 -2.11 0.86
CA CYS A 218 25.66 -3.39 0.37
C CYS A 218 27.11 -3.58 0.83
N ALA A 219 27.31 -4.55 1.72
CA ALA A 219 28.63 -4.88 2.24
C ALA A 219 29.40 -5.77 1.26
N ASP A 220 30.72 -5.60 1.23
CA ASP A 220 31.60 -6.40 0.38
C ASP A 220 31.40 -7.90 0.62
N GLY A 221 31.33 -8.66 -0.48
CA GLY A 221 31.11 -10.11 -0.46
C GLY A 221 29.66 -10.54 -0.22
N ILE A 222 28.74 -9.62 0.08
CA ILE A 222 27.30 -9.91 0.19
C ILE A 222 26.63 -9.64 -1.15
N MET A 223 25.90 -10.63 -1.70
CA MET A 223 25.24 -10.53 -3.02
C MET A 223 26.19 -10.13 -4.15
N GLY A 224 27.47 -10.52 -4.03
CA GLY A 224 28.53 -10.14 -4.96
C GLY A 224 28.81 -8.64 -5.00
N CYS A 225 28.54 -7.90 -3.92
CA CYS A 225 28.92 -6.51 -3.80
C CYS A 225 30.42 -6.31 -3.58
N LEU A 226 30.91 -5.20 -4.09
CA LEU A 226 32.21 -4.61 -3.81
C LEU A 226 32.07 -3.09 -3.84
N ASP A 227 32.54 -2.42 -2.79
CA ASP A 227 32.44 -0.97 -2.60
C ASP A 227 30.99 -0.47 -2.75
N HIS A 228 30.02 -1.05 -2.05
CA HIS A 228 28.60 -0.66 -2.15
C HIS A 228 27.95 -0.84 -3.54
N CYS A 229 28.63 -1.47 -4.51
CA CYS A 229 28.07 -1.73 -5.83
C CYS A 229 28.15 -3.21 -6.20
N GLU A 230 27.22 -3.65 -7.04
CA GLU A 230 27.34 -4.87 -7.84
C GLU A 230 27.78 -4.49 -9.27
N LYS A 231 28.21 -5.48 -10.06
CA LYS A 231 28.72 -5.26 -11.42
C LYS A 231 28.28 -6.39 -12.35
N SER A 232 27.83 -6.04 -13.55
CA SER A 232 27.47 -7.02 -14.58
C SER A 232 28.70 -7.62 -15.28
N GLU A 233 28.59 -8.85 -15.78
CA GLU A 233 29.62 -9.49 -16.61
C GLU A 233 29.95 -8.65 -17.85
N ALA A 234 28.93 -8.09 -18.50
CA ALA A 234 29.12 -7.19 -19.64
C ALA A 234 29.96 -5.96 -19.28
N CYS A 235 29.88 -5.49 -18.03
CA CYS A 235 30.74 -4.41 -17.55
C CYS A 235 32.19 -4.87 -17.38
N THR A 236 32.44 -6.02 -16.74
CA THR A 236 33.79 -6.61 -16.62
C THR A 236 34.47 -6.73 -18.00
N LEU A 237 33.77 -7.35 -18.97
CA LEU A 237 34.29 -7.53 -20.33
C LEU A 237 34.54 -6.22 -21.08
N ARG A 238 33.89 -5.13 -20.65
CA ARG A 238 34.03 -3.79 -21.23
C ARG A 238 35.20 -3.05 -20.60
N GLU A 239 35.38 -3.15 -19.29
CA GLU A 239 36.53 -2.60 -18.56
C GLU A 239 37.84 -3.26 -19.00
N ASP A 240 37.83 -4.57 -19.26
CA ASP A 240 39.00 -5.31 -19.80
C ASP A 240 39.46 -4.76 -21.17
N LYS A 241 38.58 -4.04 -21.88
CA LYS A 241 38.87 -3.35 -23.14
C LYS A 241 39.18 -1.86 -22.94
N GLY A 242 39.40 -1.41 -21.71
CA GLY A 242 39.68 -0.03 -21.36
C GLY A 242 38.50 0.93 -21.52
N LYS A 243 37.27 0.42 -21.59
CA LYS A 243 36.04 1.24 -21.71
C LYS A 243 35.34 1.38 -20.36
N VAL A 244 34.57 2.45 -20.21
CA VAL A 244 33.77 2.71 -18.99
C VAL A 244 32.41 2.03 -19.05
N CYS A 245 31.86 1.71 -17.88
CA CYS A 245 30.49 1.21 -17.71
C CYS A 245 29.54 2.31 -17.24
N LEU A 246 28.25 2.10 -17.47
CA LEU A 246 27.22 2.98 -16.93
C LEU A 246 26.94 2.65 -15.46
N VAL A 247 26.27 3.57 -14.76
CA VAL A 247 25.77 3.33 -13.40
C VAL A 247 24.24 3.34 -13.37
N ILE A 248 23.70 2.45 -12.55
CA ILE A 248 22.32 2.44 -12.10
C ILE A 248 22.33 2.68 -10.60
N ALA A 249 21.75 3.79 -10.16
CA ALA A 249 21.59 4.08 -8.75
C ALA A 249 20.48 3.20 -8.15
N MET A 250 20.86 2.40 -7.16
CA MET A 250 20.00 1.45 -6.47
C MET A 250 19.68 1.95 -5.07
N MET A 251 18.49 1.61 -4.55
CA MET A 251 18.10 1.98 -3.19
C MET A 251 18.72 1.02 -2.16
N TYR A 252 18.09 -0.14 -1.94
CA TYR A 252 18.57 -1.17 -1.02
C TYR A 252 18.66 -2.52 -1.73
N PRO A 253 19.65 -3.38 -1.42
CA PRO A 253 19.76 -4.70 -2.03
C PRO A 253 18.56 -5.62 -1.79
N GLY A 254 17.83 -5.41 -0.68
CA GLY A 254 16.65 -6.20 -0.34
C GLY A 254 15.39 -5.84 -1.14
N TYR A 255 15.33 -4.66 -1.78
CA TYR A 255 14.17 -4.23 -2.55
C TYR A 255 14.21 -4.82 -3.94
N ASP A 256 13.12 -5.48 -4.35
CA ASP A 256 13.04 -6.30 -5.57
C ASP A 256 14.31 -7.12 -5.81
N ARG A 257 14.74 -7.78 -4.71
CA ARG A 257 16.07 -8.36 -4.55
C ARG A 257 16.55 -9.03 -5.84
N ALA A 258 17.70 -8.56 -6.33
CA ALA A 258 18.41 -9.06 -7.50
C ALA A 258 17.69 -8.98 -8.86
N TYR A 259 16.44 -8.49 -8.92
CA TYR A 259 15.64 -8.54 -10.14
C TYR A 259 16.25 -7.69 -11.26
N PHE A 260 16.44 -6.39 -11.04
CA PHE A 260 16.96 -5.49 -12.08
C PHE A 260 18.42 -5.77 -12.41
N GLN A 261 19.20 -6.22 -11.44
CA GLN A 261 20.60 -6.57 -11.67
C GLN A 261 20.71 -7.78 -12.59
N ALA A 262 19.87 -8.81 -12.37
CA ALA A 262 19.77 -9.95 -13.26
C ALA A 262 19.29 -9.55 -14.66
N VAL A 263 18.19 -8.77 -14.76
CA VAL A 263 17.65 -8.36 -16.07
C VAL A 263 18.69 -7.61 -16.90
N VAL A 264 19.29 -6.57 -16.33
CA VAL A 264 20.30 -5.73 -17.00
C VAL A 264 21.53 -6.55 -17.39
N SER A 265 21.96 -7.49 -16.54
CA SER A 265 23.10 -8.36 -16.83
C SER A 265 22.80 -9.35 -17.95
N ASN A 266 21.65 -10.03 -17.92
CA ASN A 266 21.28 -11.05 -18.88
C ASN A 266 21.03 -10.50 -20.28
N ILE A 267 20.55 -9.25 -20.38
CA ILE A 267 20.38 -8.57 -21.68
C ILE A 267 21.69 -7.92 -22.17
N GLY A 268 22.77 -8.00 -21.38
CA GLY A 268 24.12 -7.63 -21.76
C GLY A 268 24.41 -6.14 -21.69
N ILE A 269 23.78 -5.41 -20.76
CA ILE A 269 24.08 -4.01 -20.50
C ILE A 269 25.29 -3.91 -19.53
N PRO A 270 26.34 -3.13 -19.87
CA PRO A 270 27.54 -3.00 -19.04
C PRO A 270 27.31 -1.99 -17.90
N ALA A 271 26.80 -2.46 -16.76
CA ALA A 271 26.35 -1.63 -15.66
C ALA A 271 27.04 -1.95 -14.33
N TYR A 272 27.23 -0.89 -13.54
CA TYR A 272 27.33 -0.95 -12.08
C TYR A 272 25.94 -0.74 -11.46
N PHE A 273 25.65 -1.46 -10.39
CA PHE A 273 24.44 -1.28 -9.58
C PHE A 273 24.85 -0.78 -8.20
N CYS A 274 24.81 0.53 -7.97
CA CYS A 274 25.39 1.13 -6.76
C CYS A 274 24.31 1.54 -5.76
N PHE A 275 24.36 0.98 -4.55
CA PHE A 275 23.34 1.15 -3.52
C PHE A 275 23.60 2.39 -2.67
N ILE A 276 22.73 3.39 -2.77
CA ILE A 276 22.84 4.67 -2.06
C ILE A 276 21.65 4.97 -1.13
N GLY A 277 20.76 3.98 -0.92
CA GLY A 277 19.59 4.10 -0.05
C GLY A 277 18.42 4.82 -0.72
N TYR A 278 17.24 4.74 -0.11
CA TYR A 278 16.01 5.36 -0.63
C TYR A 278 16.16 6.88 -0.79
N ASP A 279 16.51 7.58 0.28
CA ASP A 279 16.68 9.03 0.26
C ASP A 279 17.82 9.48 -0.67
N GLY A 280 18.89 8.68 -0.75
CA GLY A 280 20.03 8.94 -1.62
C GLY A 280 19.64 8.87 -3.10
N VAL A 281 18.88 7.85 -3.49
CA VAL A 281 18.36 7.71 -4.86
C VAL A 281 17.40 8.86 -5.19
N ASN A 282 16.45 9.15 -4.30
CA ASN A 282 15.48 10.23 -4.52
C ASN A 282 16.19 11.57 -4.74
N LYS A 283 17.19 11.88 -3.90
CA LYS A 283 17.93 13.13 -4.02
C LYS A 283 18.87 13.15 -5.23
N TYR A 284 19.51 12.03 -5.56
CA TYR A 284 20.32 11.92 -6.77
C TYR A 284 19.51 12.18 -8.04
N ALA A 285 18.34 11.54 -8.15
CA ALA A 285 17.44 11.72 -9.28
C ALA A 285 16.87 13.16 -9.35
N SER A 286 16.44 13.74 -8.23
CA SER A 286 15.90 15.11 -8.20
C SER A 286 16.95 16.16 -8.60
N ASP A 287 18.17 16.06 -8.07
CA ASP A 287 19.26 16.99 -8.39
C ASP A 287 19.70 16.82 -9.86
N ALA A 288 19.66 15.59 -10.39
CA ALA A 288 19.91 15.32 -11.80
C ALA A 288 18.86 15.94 -12.72
N ALA A 289 17.58 15.83 -12.38
CA ALA A 289 16.49 16.49 -13.12
C ALA A 289 16.66 18.02 -13.13
N ALA A 290 17.01 18.61 -11.99
CA ALA A 290 17.23 20.06 -11.88
C ALA A 290 18.44 20.57 -12.68
N SER A 291 19.53 19.78 -12.73
CA SER A 291 20.77 20.13 -13.43
C SER A 291 20.79 19.69 -14.91
N GLY A 292 19.83 18.87 -15.34
CA GLY A 292 19.84 18.25 -16.67
C GLY A 292 20.88 17.14 -16.83
N THR A 293 21.39 16.59 -15.73
CA THR A 293 22.37 15.50 -15.76
C THR A 293 21.68 14.18 -16.15
N PRO A 294 22.21 13.41 -17.13
CA PRO A 294 21.74 12.07 -17.43
C PRO A 294 21.95 11.11 -16.25
N VAL A 295 20.93 10.33 -15.90
CA VAL A 295 20.99 9.34 -14.82
C VAL A 295 20.13 8.12 -15.13
N ILE A 296 20.45 6.97 -14.51
CA ILE A 296 19.52 5.85 -14.37
C ILE A 296 19.37 5.54 -12.88
N PHE A 297 18.15 5.33 -12.43
CA PHE A 297 17.87 4.91 -11.06
C PHE A 297 16.68 3.96 -11.00
N ILE A 298 16.66 3.12 -9.97
CA ILE A 298 15.49 2.29 -9.65
C ILE A 298 14.46 3.10 -8.86
N HIS A 299 13.17 2.94 -9.18
CA HIS A 299 12.07 3.49 -8.40
C HIS A 299 10.79 2.67 -8.62
N TRP A 300 9.72 2.97 -7.89
CA TRP A 300 8.39 2.41 -8.10
C TRP A 300 7.31 3.48 -8.16
N GLU A 301 6.19 3.09 -8.76
CA GLU A 301 4.93 3.84 -8.74
C GLU A 301 3.79 2.94 -8.21
N PRO A 302 2.80 3.48 -7.48
CA PRO A 302 2.74 4.87 -7.02
C PRO A 302 3.72 5.15 -5.88
N ASP A 303 4.29 6.34 -5.88
CA ASP A 303 5.12 6.84 -4.79
C ASP A 303 5.08 8.36 -4.79
N MET A 304 5.23 8.95 -3.60
CA MET A 304 5.30 10.39 -3.41
C MET A 304 6.32 11.02 -4.37
N PHE A 305 7.49 10.41 -4.56
CA PHE A 305 8.56 10.91 -5.43
C PHE A 305 8.06 11.30 -6.83
N HIS A 306 7.22 10.46 -7.45
CA HIS A 306 6.68 10.70 -8.78
C HIS A 306 5.57 11.76 -8.80
N VAL A 307 4.90 11.96 -7.66
CA VAL A 307 3.90 13.03 -7.47
C VAL A 307 4.55 14.39 -7.36
N THR A 308 5.62 14.55 -6.56
CA THR A 308 6.32 15.85 -6.44
C THR A 308 7.19 16.20 -7.63
N HIS A 309 7.64 15.20 -8.39
CA HIS A 309 8.49 15.40 -9.57
C HIS A 309 7.75 15.06 -10.87
N LYS A 310 6.44 15.33 -10.92
CA LYS A 310 5.57 14.99 -12.05
C LYS A 310 6.14 15.51 -13.37
N GLY A 311 6.31 14.60 -14.32
CA GLY A 311 6.79 14.93 -15.67
C GLY A 311 8.30 15.14 -15.80
N LEU A 312 9.09 14.92 -14.74
CA LEU A 312 10.55 15.08 -14.77
C LEU A 312 11.30 13.79 -15.13
N PHE A 313 10.64 12.64 -15.07
CA PHE A 313 11.25 11.33 -15.31
C PHE A 313 10.42 10.49 -16.27
N ASP A 314 11.11 9.68 -17.08
CA ASP A 314 10.52 8.67 -17.96
C ASP A 314 10.99 7.28 -17.50
N ARG A 315 10.08 6.29 -17.55
CA ARG A 315 10.43 4.89 -17.35
C ARG A 315 11.23 4.37 -18.55
N ILE A 316 12.28 3.60 -18.28
CA ILE A 316 13.07 2.89 -19.28
C ILE A 316 12.36 1.56 -19.58
N PHE A 317 12.00 1.35 -20.84
CA PHE A 317 11.40 0.10 -21.29
C PHE A 317 12.48 -0.97 -21.46
N LEU A 318 12.51 -1.91 -20.51
CA LEU A 318 13.24 -3.18 -20.60
C LEU A 318 12.48 -4.17 -21.52
N PRO A 319 13.03 -5.36 -21.86
CA PRO A 319 12.27 -6.33 -22.65
C PRO A 319 10.91 -6.60 -22.01
N ARG A 320 9.85 -6.62 -22.81
CA ARG A 320 8.48 -6.70 -22.31
C ARG A 320 8.31 -7.80 -21.25
N SER A 321 7.69 -7.45 -20.12
CA SER A 321 7.34 -8.38 -19.06
C SER A 321 6.57 -9.59 -19.60
N ASP A 322 6.97 -10.77 -19.15
CA ASP A 322 6.37 -12.07 -19.46
C ASP A 322 6.25 -12.88 -18.16
N PRO A 323 5.03 -13.21 -17.68
CA PRO A 323 4.82 -13.92 -16.42
C PRO A 323 5.64 -15.22 -16.28
N GLU A 324 5.81 -15.96 -17.38
CA GLU A 324 6.54 -17.23 -17.37
C GLU A 324 8.05 -17.05 -17.21
N ARG A 325 8.58 -15.86 -17.56
CA ARG A 325 9.98 -15.49 -17.34
C ARG A 325 10.18 -14.77 -16.02
N VAL A 326 9.23 -13.93 -15.60
CA VAL A 326 9.22 -13.27 -14.29
C VAL A 326 9.33 -14.30 -13.16
N LYS A 327 8.58 -15.40 -13.25
CA LYS A 327 8.60 -16.47 -12.22
C LYS A 327 9.94 -17.21 -12.11
N LEU A 328 10.84 -17.06 -13.08
CA LEU A 328 12.15 -17.70 -13.06
C LEU A 328 13.14 -16.95 -12.16
N SER A 329 12.80 -15.74 -11.71
CA SER A 329 13.66 -14.98 -10.81
C SER A 329 13.99 -15.78 -9.55
N THR A 330 15.28 -16.00 -9.30
CA THR A 330 15.76 -16.70 -8.11
C THR A 330 15.93 -15.77 -6.91
N ALA A 331 15.77 -14.45 -7.10
CA ALA A 331 16.07 -13.42 -6.12
C ALA A 331 17.52 -13.42 -5.59
N ASP A 332 18.44 -13.98 -6.37
CA ASP A 332 19.88 -13.98 -6.12
C ASP A 332 20.62 -13.22 -7.24
N TYR A 333 21.74 -12.60 -6.87
CA TYR A 333 22.69 -11.97 -7.77
C TYR A 333 24.08 -12.01 -7.13
N GLY A 334 25.13 -12.01 -7.96
CA GLY A 334 26.52 -12.01 -7.50
C GLY A 334 26.98 -13.32 -6.84
N GLU A 335 26.19 -14.39 -6.94
CA GLU A 335 26.49 -15.73 -6.40
C GLU A 335 27.75 -16.35 -6.98
N ASN A 336 28.18 -15.89 -8.16
CA ASN A 336 29.43 -16.30 -8.80
C ASN A 336 30.57 -15.29 -8.57
N GLY A 337 30.37 -14.27 -7.71
CA GLY A 337 31.35 -13.21 -7.42
C GLY A 337 31.14 -11.91 -8.21
N TYR A 338 31.88 -10.87 -7.83
CA TYR A 338 31.76 -9.52 -8.38
C TYR A 338 32.09 -9.47 -9.88
N GLY A 339 31.16 -8.98 -10.69
CA GLY A 339 31.38 -8.85 -12.14
C GLY A 339 31.26 -10.15 -12.93
N ASN A 340 30.79 -11.24 -12.33
CA ASN A 340 30.59 -12.52 -13.01
C ASN A 340 29.13 -12.71 -13.44
N LYS A 341 28.92 -13.63 -14.39
CA LYS A 341 27.58 -13.96 -14.88
C LYS A 341 26.68 -14.47 -13.75
N THR A 342 25.41 -14.05 -13.75
CA THR A 342 24.41 -14.59 -12.81
C THR A 342 23.71 -15.84 -13.35
N ASN A 343 23.29 -16.71 -12.45
CA ASN A 343 22.45 -17.88 -12.58
C ASN A 343 20.96 -17.50 -12.47
N ASN A 344 20.63 -16.29 -12.01
CA ASN A 344 19.27 -15.78 -12.02
C ASN A 344 18.87 -15.47 -13.47
N PRO A 345 17.95 -16.24 -14.09
CA PRO A 345 17.75 -16.22 -15.53
C PRO A 345 16.81 -15.10 -16.00
N VAL A 346 16.25 -14.29 -15.10
CA VAL A 346 15.25 -13.28 -15.47
C VAL A 346 15.87 -12.18 -16.33
N ASP A 347 15.19 -11.85 -17.42
CA ASP A 347 15.70 -10.96 -18.48
C ASP A 347 14.57 -10.15 -19.15
N VAL A 348 13.48 -9.96 -18.41
CA VAL A 348 12.32 -9.15 -18.80
C VAL A 348 12.01 -8.11 -17.73
N ASP A 349 11.37 -7.02 -18.13
CA ASP A 349 10.92 -5.94 -17.25
C ASP A 349 10.04 -6.47 -16.11
N TYR A 350 10.02 -5.72 -15.03
CA TYR A 350 9.17 -6.01 -13.89
C TYR A 350 7.69 -5.85 -14.30
N PRO A 351 6.80 -6.77 -13.89
CA PRO A 351 5.40 -6.68 -14.24
C PRO A 351 4.74 -5.48 -13.56
N ILE A 352 3.88 -4.78 -14.29
CA ILE A 352 2.87 -3.93 -13.66
C ILE A 352 1.87 -4.86 -12.99
N VAL A 353 1.72 -4.73 -11.68
CA VAL A 353 0.84 -5.55 -10.85
C VAL A 353 -0.16 -4.69 -10.12
N GLN A 354 -1.33 -5.26 -9.89
CA GLN A 354 -2.30 -4.68 -8.97
C GLN A 354 -1.96 -5.16 -7.55
N PRO A 355 -1.74 -4.27 -6.57
CA PRO A 355 -1.67 -4.69 -5.17
C PRO A 355 -2.97 -5.37 -4.76
N ILE A 356 -2.85 -6.36 -3.89
CA ILE A 356 -3.99 -7.13 -3.40
C ILE A 356 -4.33 -6.76 -1.96
N LYS A 357 -5.62 -6.81 -1.66
CA LYS A 357 -6.15 -6.77 -0.30
C LYS A 357 -6.17 -8.19 0.25
N VAL A 358 -5.72 -8.36 1.49
CA VAL A 358 -5.75 -9.64 2.19
C VAL A 358 -6.46 -9.45 3.53
N ALA A 359 -7.30 -10.40 3.92
CA ALA A 359 -8.03 -10.34 5.18
C ALA A 359 -7.97 -11.66 5.93
N ALA A 360 -8.11 -11.58 7.26
CA ALA A 360 -8.28 -12.75 8.10
C ALA A 360 -9.64 -13.44 7.82
N SER A 361 -9.68 -14.77 7.82
CA SER A 361 -10.91 -15.52 7.52
C SER A 361 -12.04 -15.23 8.50
N ILE A 362 -11.73 -14.78 9.73
CA ILE A 362 -12.72 -14.45 10.76
C ILE A 362 -13.63 -13.27 10.39
N VAL A 363 -13.16 -12.35 9.53
CA VAL A 363 -13.95 -11.19 9.08
C VAL A 363 -14.69 -11.43 7.77
N LYS A 364 -14.54 -12.62 7.17
CA LYS A 364 -15.05 -12.94 5.83
C LYS A 364 -16.57 -12.80 5.69
N ASN A 365 -17.31 -13.22 6.71
CA ASN A 365 -18.77 -13.22 6.72
C ASN A 365 -19.36 -12.04 7.53
N LEU A 366 -18.51 -11.10 7.95
CA LEU A 366 -18.96 -9.87 8.62
C LEU A 366 -19.28 -8.80 7.57
N PRO A 367 -20.10 -7.79 7.91
CA PRO A 367 -20.35 -6.64 7.02
C PRO A 367 -19.06 -5.96 6.53
N ALA A 368 -17.99 -6.00 7.33
CA ALA A 368 -16.67 -5.51 6.94
C ALA A 368 -16.10 -6.24 5.71
N GLY A 369 -16.32 -7.55 5.58
CA GLY A 369 -15.84 -8.34 4.44
C GLY A 369 -16.39 -7.88 3.10
N SER A 370 -17.68 -7.50 3.06
CA SER A 370 -18.30 -6.91 1.85
C SER A 370 -17.64 -5.58 1.50
N HIS A 371 -17.46 -4.71 2.49
CA HIS A 371 -16.80 -3.43 2.30
C HIS A 371 -15.36 -3.59 1.77
N PHE A 372 -14.59 -4.52 2.33
CA PHE A 372 -13.24 -4.80 1.85
C PHE A 372 -13.23 -5.25 0.39
N SER A 373 -14.22 -6.05 -0.03
CA SER A 373 -14.31 -6.53 -1.41
C SER A 373 -14.57 -5.39 -2.41
N LYS A 374 -15.38 -4.40 -2.02
CA LYS A 374 -15.81 -3.30 -2.88
C LYS A 374 -14.89 -2.08 -2.85
N LEU A 375 -14.11 -1.90 -1.78
CA LEU A 375 -13.12 -0.82 -1.69
C LEU A 375 -12.21 -0.86 -2.91
N ALA A 376 -12.20 0.21 -3.69
CA ALA A 376 -11.35 0.33 -4.86
C ALA A 376 -10.86 1.77 -5.00
N ILE A 377 -9.55 1.95 -5.10
CA ILE A 377 -8.87 3.23 -5.32
C ILE A 377 -8.18 3.15 -6.68
N SER A 378 -8.58 3.98 -7.63
CA SER A 378 -7.98 4.11 -8.96
C SER A 378 -6.64 4.85 -8.94
N ASP A 379 -5.90 4.80 -10.05
CA ASP A 379 -4.63 5.51 -10.21
C ASP A 379 -4.77 7.03 -10.02
N THR A 380 -5.89 7.61 -10.44
CA THR A 380 -6.17 9.04 -10.25
C THR A 380 -6.38 9.37 -8.77
N GLU A 381 -7.08 8.51 -8.05
CA GLU A 381 -7.43 8.73 -6.64
C GLU A 381 -6.26 8.54 -5.70
N ILE A 382 -5.39 7.55 -5.94
CA ILE A 382 -4.17 7.38 -5.14
C ILE A 382 -3.20 8.55 -5.35
N ASN A 383 -3.10 9.06 -6.59
CA ASN A 383 -2.30 10.26 -6.87
C ASN A 383 -2.90 11.52 -6.24
N ASP A 384 -4.22 11.65 -6.17
CA ASP A 384 -4.89 12.74 -5.43
C ASP A 384 -4.61 12.62 -3.92
N LEU A 385 -4.73 11.43 -3.33
CA LEU A 385 -4.39 11.18 -1.93
C LEU A 385 -2.94 11.59 -1.61
N LEU A 386 -1.96 11.14 -2.41
CA LEU A 386 -0.56 11.50 -2.26
C LEU A 386 -0.33 13.01 -2.41
N SER A 387 -1.04 13.67 -3.34
CA SER A 387 -0.97 15.12 -3.52
C SER A 387 -1.52 15.88 -2.31
N LYS A 388 -2.66 15.45 -1.76
CA LYS A 388 -3.23 16.04 -0.54
C LYS A 388 -2.33 15.82 0.67
N TYR A 389 -1.67 14.67 0.75
CA TYR A 389 -0.68 14.39 1.78
C TYR A 389 0.52 15.33 1.70
N ASN A 390 1.09 15.52 0.51
CA ASN A 390 2.18 16.45 0.30
C ASN A 390 1.82 17.89 0.73
N ILE A 391 0.60 18.35 0.43
CA ILE A 391 0.09 19.66 0.89
C ILE A 391 -0.02 19.69 2.42
N ALA A 392 -0.62 18.67 3.04
CA ALA A 392 -0.79 18.60 4.49
C ALA A 392 0.56 18.58 5.24
N MET A 393 1.56 17.90 4.68
CA MET A 393 2.93 17.93 5.18
C MET A 393 3.56 19.32 5.08
N GLY A 394 3.48 19.97 3.92
CA GLY A 394 4.05 21.30 3.70
C GLY A 394 3.45 22.38 4.62
N ASP A 395 2.18 22.22 4.97
CA ASP A 395 1.47 23.09 5.92
C ASP A 395 1.78 22.80 7.40
N ASN A 396 2.65 21.82 7.70
CA ASN A 396 2.93 21.32 9.06
C ASN A 396 1.67 20.96 9.85
N LYS A 397 0.66 20.37 9.19
CA LYS A 397 -0.58 19.95 9.86
C LYS A 397 -0.28 18.79 10.84
N PRO A 398 -0.95 18.74 12.01
CA PRO A 398 -0.90 17.55 12.84
C PRO A 398 -1.54 16.36 12.10
N ALA A 399 -0.91 15.18 12.21
CA ALA A 399 -1.36 13.93 11.56
C ALA A 399 -1.68 14.10 10.04
N PRO A 400 -0.69 14.44 9.20
CA PRO A 400 -0.92 14.80 7.79
C PRO A 400 -1.59 13.69 6.97
N TYR A 401 -1.30 12.42 7.25
CA TYR A 401 -1.99 11.29 6.60
C TYR A 401 -3.50 11.28 6.87
N PHE A 402 -3.89 11.45 8.13
CA PHE A 402 -5.31 11.49 8.51
C PHE A 402 -6.01 12.68 7.87
N GLN A 403 -5.38 13.87 7.87
CA GLN A 403 -5.94 15.06 7.23
C GLN A 403 -6.16 14.87 5.73
N ALA A 404 -5.17 14.30 5.02
CA ALA A 404 -5.27 14.03 3.59
C ALA A 404 -6.40 13.04 3.29
N ALA A 405 -6.46 11.91 4.02
CA ALA A 405 -7.50 10.91 3.87
C ALA A 405 -8.89 11.45 4.21
N CYS A 406 -9.03 12.21 5.30
CA CYS A 406 -10.30 12.82 5.71
C CYS A 406 -10.83 13.80 4.67
N ASN A 407 -9.96 14.66 4.14
CA ASN A 407 -10.32 15.59 3.07
C ASN A 407 -10.71 14.85 1.79
N TRP A 408 -10.01 13.76 1.46
CA TRP A 408 -10.35 12.91 0.33
C TRP A 408 -11.72 12.24 0.52
N VAL A 409 -12.00 11.64 1.68
CA VAL A 409 -13.31 11.02 1.98
C VAL A 409 -14.44 12.04 1.85
N LYS A 410 -14.27 13.25 2.40
CA LYS A 410 -15.29 14.31 2.28
C LYS A 410 -15.57 14.71 0.83
N ALA A 411 -14.53 14.78 -0.01
CA ALA A 411 -14.65 15.19 -1.40
C ALA A 411 -15.21 14.08 -2.31
N ASN A 412 -14.95 12.80 -2.00
CA ASN A 412 -15.19 11.68 -2.91
C ASN A 412 -16.37 10.78 -2.47
N TYR A 413 -17.46 11.38 -1.98
CA TYR A 413 -18.68 10.66 -1.56
C TYR A 413 -19.17 9.64 -2.59
N ASP A 414 -19.24 10.04 -3.86
CA ASP A 414 -19.78 9.16 -4.92
C ASP A 414 -18.90 7.93 -5.16
N VAL A 415 -17.61 7.99 -4.82
CA VAL A 415 -16.69 6.86 -4.94
C VAL A 415 -16.91 5.89 -3.78
N TRP A 416 -16.73 6.36 -2.54
CA TRP A 416 -16.72 5.44 -1.40
C TRP A 416 -18.12 4.99 -0.98
N SER A 417 -19.17 5.73 -1.32
CA SER A 417 -20.55 5.33 -1.01
C SER A 417 -20.99 4.09 -1.77
N GLU A 418 -20.38 3.79 -2.93
CA GLU A 418 -20.60 2.54 -3.68
C GLU A 418 -19.99 1.31 -2.99
N TRP A 419 -19.01 1.51 -2.10
CA TRP A 419 -18.40 0.42 -1.34
C TRP A 419 -19.29 -0.05 -0.20
N MET A 420 -20.36 0.69 0.12
CA MET A 420 -21.19 0.49 1.29
C MET A 420 -22.50 -0.20 0.94
N ASP A 421 -22.82 -1.27 1.68
CA ASP A 421 -24.14 -1.90 1.62
C ASP A 421 -25.16 -1.11 2.42
N ARG A 422 -26.35 -0.92 1.84
CA ARG A 422 -27.49 -0.37 2.58
C ARG A 422 -27.90 -1.33 3.68
N LEU A 423 -28.44 -0.78 4.77
CA LEU A 423 -29.12 -1.60 5.76
C LEU A 423 -30.32 -2.32 5.11
N PRO A 424 -30.65 -3.53 5.59
CA PRO A 424 -31.85 -4.24 5.14
C PRO A 424 -33.12 -3.45 5.51
N LEU A 425 -34.22 -3.74 4.81
CA LEU A 425 -35.54 -3.21 5.17
C LEU A 425 -35.95 -3.69 6.56
N CYS A 426 -36.59 -2.82 7.34
CA CYS A 426 -37.13 -3.23 8.62
C CYS A 426 -38.33 -4.18 8.40
N THR A 427 -38.40 -5.23 9.21
CA THR A 427 -39.50 -6.20 9.16
C THR A 427 -39.86 -6.60 10.58
N LEU A 428 -41.14 -6.92 10.78
CA LEU A 428 -41.63 -7.38 12.08
C LEU A 428 -40.94 -8.68 12.53
N GLU A 429 -40.63 -9.58 11.60
CA GLU A 429 -40.07 -10.89 11.89
C GLU A 429 -38.62 -10.83 12.39
N THR A 430 -37.77 -10.00 11.76
CA THR A 430 -36.33 -10.00 12.05
C THR A 430 -35.92 -8.90 13.01
N HIS A 431 -36.61 -7.76 13.00
CA HIS A 431 -36.14 -6.52 13.64
C HIS A 431 -36.99 -6.03 14.81
N ILE A 432 -38.16 -6.63 15.06
CA ILE A 432 -39.06 -6.20 16.14
C ILE A 432 -39.29 -7.36 17.11
N VAL A 433 -39.30 -7.05 18.41
CA VAL A 433 -39.71 -7.95 19.49
C VAL A 433 -41.06 -7.49 19.99
N SER A 434 -42.05 -8.38 20.01
CA SER A 434 -43.34 -8.13 20.64
C SER A 434 -43.33 -8.61 22.09
N ARG A 435 -43.95 -7.83 22.98
CA ARG A 435 -44.21 -8.21 24.37
C ARG A 435 -45.71 -8.13 24.61
N VAL A 436 -46.27 -9.20 25.14
CA VAL A 436 -47.67 -9.26 25.54
C VAL A 436 -47.75 -9.10 27.05
N THR A 437 -48.52 -8.13 27.52
CA THR A 437 -48.77 -7.90 28.95
C THR A 437 -50.28 -8.00 29.25
N GLY A 438 -50.64 -8.20 30.52
CA GLY A 438 -52.03 -8.49 30.93
C GLY A 438 -52.44 -9.95 30.79
N CYS A 439 -51.48 -10.88 30.75
CA CYS A 439 -51.73 -12.33 30.77
C CYS A 439 -52.06 -12.87 32.17
N ASP A 440 -51.68 -12.14 33.22
CA ASP A 440 -51.88 -12.51 34.62
C ASP A 440 -52.92 -11.56 35.24
N ASN A 441 -53.95 -12.12 35.92
CA ASN A 441 -55.04 -11.45 36.66
C ASN A 441 -56.35 -11.11 35.91
N ASP A 442 -56.96 -12.05 35.18
CA ASP A 442 -58.33 -11.90 34.62
C ASP A 442 -58.61 -10.60 33.83
N SER A 443 -57.54 -9.98 33.31
CA SER A 443 -57.67 -8.77 32.49
C SER A 443 -58.38 -9.12 31.19
N SER A 444 -59.49 -8.43 30.90
CA SER A 444 -60.19 -8.52 29.62
C SER A 444 -59.44 -7.83 28.48
N VAL A 445 -58.37 -7.08 28.81
CA VAL A 445 -57.54 -6.35 27.86
C VAL A 445 -56.13 -6.91 27.88
N ARG A 446 -55.64 -7.27 26.68
CA ARG A 446 -54.24 -7.65 26.45
C ARG A 446 -53.57 -6.51 25.70
N GLU A 447 -52.40 -6.11 26.16
CA GLU A 447 -51.59 -5.10 25.47
C GLU A 447 -50.42 -5.79 24.78
N ILE A 448 -50.26 -5.52 23.48
CA ILE A 448 -49.11 -5.96 22.70
C ILE A 448 -48.26 -4.72 22.42
N SER A 449 -47.06 -4.68 22.99
CA SER A 449 -46.07 -3.64 22.70
C SER A 449 -45.01 -4.18 21.74
N PHE A 450 -44.56 -3.32 20.84
CA PHE A 450 -43.52 -3.63 19.87
C PHE A 450 -42.29 -2.77 20.17
N VAL A 451 -41.13 -3.39 20.25
CA VAL A 451 -39.85 -2.70 20.46
C VAL A 451 -38.84 -3.18 19.43
N TRP A 452 -37.91 -2.30 19.06
CA TRP A 452 -36.80 -2.70 18.19
C TRP A 452 -35.94 -3.75 18.88
N LYS A 453 -35.54 -4.77 18.12
CA LYS A 453 -34.58 -5.79 18.57
C LYS A 453 -33.21 -5.18 18.84
N LYS A 454 -32.77 -4.25 17.99
CA LYS A 454 -31.64 -3.35 18.22
C LYS A 454 -32.07 -1.89 18.04
N PRO A 455 -32.52 -1.22 19.13
CA PRO A 455 -32.85 0.19 19.09
C PRO A 455 -31.60 1.06 18.90
N ASN A 456 -31.75 2.24 18.31
CA ASN A 456 -30.66 3.21 18.20
C ASN A 456 -30.27 3.69 19.61
N PRO A 457 -28.97 3.64 19.99
CA PRO A 457 -28.54 4.04 21.33
C PRO A 457 -28.80 5.51 21.68
N GLY A 458 -28.93 6.39 20.67
CA GLY A 458 -29.27 7.79 20.87
C GLY A 458 -30.77 8.09 20.88
N ASP A 459 -31.59 7.18 20.34
CA ASP A 459 -33.05 7.31 20.30
C ASP A 459 -33.69 5.92 20.16
N THR A 460 -34.26 5.41 21.26
CA THR A 460 -34.80 4.05 21.28
C THR A 460 -36.04 3.85 20.42
N THR A 461 -36.63 4.93 19.89
CA THR A 461 -37.79 4.86 18.98
C THR A 461 -37.39 4.52 17.54
N LEU A 462 -36.09 4.55 17.21
CA LEU A 462 -35.56 4.26 15.88
C LEU A 462 -34.80 2.93 15.84
N PRO A 463 -34.83 2.20 14.71
CA PRO A 463 -34.00 1.01 14.53
C PRO A 463 -32.53 1.40 14.32
N TYR A 464 -31.62 0.49 14.66
CA TYR A 464 -30.19 0.70 14.45
C TYR A 464 -29.55 -0.20 13.38
N GLU A 465 -30.20 -1.30 13.04
CA GLU A 465 -29.69 -2.34 12.13
C GLU A 465 -30.51 -2.51 10.84
N CYS A 466 -31.57 -1.71 10.65
CA CYS A 466 -32.41 -1.69 9.45
C CYS A 466 -32.83 -0.24 9.13
N ASP A 467 -33.32 0.01 7.91
CA ASP A 467 -33.91 1.29 7.48
C ASP A 467 -35.08 1.02 6.52
N GLY A 468 -36.11 1.87 6.55
CA GLY A 468 -37.36 1.71 5.80
C GLY A 468 -38.49 1.09 6.59
#